data_AF-A0A3D2F896-F1
#
_entry.id   AF-A0A3D2F896-F1
#
_cell.length_a   1.000
_cell.length_b   1.000
_cell.length_c   1.000
_cell.angle_alpha   90.00
_cell.angle_beta   90.00
_cell.angle_gamma   90.00
#
_symmetry.space_group_name_H-M   'P 1'
#
loop_
_entity.id
_entity.type
_entity.pdbx_description
1 polymer ?
#
loop_
_entity_poly.entity_id
_entity_poly.type
_entity_poly.pdbx_seq_one_letter_code
_entity_poly.pdbx_strand_id
1 'polypeptide(L)'
;MTITHLVTHSGGFHADELLSSVILTRLFPQAELIRTRDNDWVTPSSDKIIYDVGRDYNAEAQIFDHHQRPNPLREDEQPYSSFGLIWAHYGREYLAAMDVPAANIEAIHDKFDSKFVLPIDL
;
A
#
# COMPACT_ATOMS: atom_id res chain seq x y z
N MET A 1 12.68 -11.98 -2.72
CA MET A 1 11.39 -12.62 -3.04
C MET A 1 10.85 -11.93 -4.28
N THR A 2 10.22 -12.66 -5.21
CA THR A 2 9.67 -12.03 -6.42
C THR A 2 8.17 -11.88 -6.21
N ILE A 3 7.70 -10.64 -6.06
CA ILE A 3 6.27 -10.35 -6.05
C ILE A 3 5.73 -10.56 -7.46
N THR A 4 4.70 -11.39 -7.57
CA THR A 4 4.06 -11.75 -8.85
C THR A 4 2.58 -11.40 -8.87
N HIS A 5 1.96 -11.12 -7.73
CA HIS A 5 0.56 -10.71 -7.66
C HIS A 5 0.36 -9.53 -6.70
N LEU A 6 -0.46 -8.57 -7.12
CA LEU A 6 -0.95 -7.46 -6.32
C LEU A 6 -2.46 -7.69 -6.16
N VAL A 7 -2.92 -7.94 -4.93
CA VAL A 7 -4.28 -8.38 -4.64
C VAL A 7 -5.03 -7.28 -3.89
N THR A 8 -6.15 -6.82 -4.45
CA THR A 8 -7.04 -5.84 -3.81
C THR A 8 -8.51 -6.20 -4.01
N HIS A 9 -9.42 -5.44 -3.40
CA HIS A 9 -10.84 -5.73 -3.45
C HIS A 9 -11.45 -5.52 -4.84
N SER A 10 -12.52 -6.27 -5.15
CA SER A 10 -13.29 -6.17 -6.40
C SER A 10 -14.44 -5.14 -6.34
N GLY A 11 -14.37 -4.17 -5.43
CA GLY A 11 -15.40 -3.14 -5.26
C GLY A 11 -15.27 -1.98 -6.25
N GLY A 12 -16.04 -0.91 -6.01
CA GLY A 12 -15.84 0.36 -6.69
C GLY A 12 -14.42 0.91 -6.46
N PHE A 13 -13.95 1.77 -7.34
CA PHE A 13 -12.62 2.36 -7.22
C PHE A 13 -12.59 3.37 -6.07
N HIS A 14 -11.79 3.08 -5.05
CA HIS A 14 -11.48 4.00 -3.97
C HIS A 14 -10.14 4.70 -4.23
N ALA A 15 -9.93 5.87 -3.65
CA ALA A 15 -8.70 6.63 -3.89
C ALA A 15 -7.48 5.89 -3.32
N ASP A 16 -7.63 5.25 -2.16
CA ASP A 16 -6.55 4.55 -1.47
C ASP A 16 -6.14 3.26 -2.19
N GLU A 17 -7.07 2.42 -2.64
CA GLU A 17 -6.73 1.23 -3.44
C GLU A 17 -6.05 1.59 -4.76
N LEU A 18 -6.55 2.64 -5.43
CA LEU A 18 -6.03 3.05 -6.73
C LEU A 18 -4.60 3.58 -6.61
N LEU A 19 -4.34 4.45 -5.62
CA LEU A 19 -3.01 5.02 -5.41
C LEU A 19 -2.01 3.98 -4.87
N SER A 20 -2.46 3.02 -4.06
CA SER A 20 -1.68 1.84 -3.69
C SER A 20 -1.24 1.07 -4.94
N SER A 21 -2.19 0.83 -5.86
CA SER A 21 -1.93 0.15 -7.14
C SER A 21 -0.90 0.90 -7.99
N VAL A 22 -0.93 2.24 -8.03
CA VAL A 22 0.07 3.05 -8.76
C VAL A 22 1.48 2.83 -8.22
N ILE A 23 1.65 2.85 -6.90
CA ILE A 23 2.95 2.60 -6.26
C ILE A 23 3.44 1.19 -6.57
N LEU A 24 2.59 0.20 -6.29
CA LEU A 24 2.98 -1.20 -6.36
C LEU A 24 3.25 -1.67 -7.78
N THR A 25 2.46 -1.23 -8.76
CA THR A 25 2.71 -1.58 -10.18
C THR A 25 3.97 -0.91 -10.74
N ARG A 26 4.42 0.22 -10.18
CA ARG A 26 5.71 0.82 -10.53
C ARG A 26 6.89 0.01 -9.99
N LEU A 27 6.77 -0.50 -8.76
CA LEU A 27 7.81 -1.29 -8.10
C LEU A 27 7.86 -2.74 -8.59
N PHE A 28 6.69 -3.31 -8.93
CA PHE A 28 6.53 -4.69 -9.36
C PHE A 28 5.86 -4.74 -10.75
N PRO A 29 6.51 -4.23 -11.81
CA PRO A 29 5.89 -4.05 -13.13
C PRO A 29 5.53 -5.36 -13.85
N GLN A 30 6.00 -6.51 -13.35
CA GLN A 30 5.65 -7.82 -13.87
C GLN A 30 4.57 -8.53 -13.03
N ALA A 31 4.15 -7.93 -11.92
CA ALA A 31 3.11 -8.52 -11.09
C ALA A 31 1.73 -8.29 -11.71
N GLU A 32 0.87 -9.30 -11.64
CA GLU A 32 -0.51 -9.21 -12.08
C GLU A 32 -1.37 -8.53 -11.02
N LEU A 33 -2.19 -7.56 -11.42
CA LEU A 33 -3.18 -6.94 -10.55
C LEU A 33 -4.46 -7.78 -10.50
N ILE A 34 -4.75 -8.35 -9.35
CA ILE A 34 -5.91 -9.20 -9.09
C ILE A 34 -6.90 -8.45 -8.19
N ARG A 35 -8.09 -8.16 -8.72
CA ARG A 35 -9.19 -7.53 -7.97
C ARG A 35 -10.21 -8.59 -7.55
N THR A 36 -10.21 -9.01 -6.29
CA THR A 36 -11.08 -10.06 -5.76
C THR A 36 -11.33 -9.93 -4.25
N ARG A 37 -12.28 -10.70 -3.72
CA ARG A 37 -12.45 -10.95 -2.28
C ARG A 37 -12.40 -12.44 -1.95
N ASP A 38 -12.00 -13.26 -2.91
CA ASP A 38 -11.89 -14.71 -2.72
C ASP A 38 -10.78 -15.02 -1.72
N ASN A 39 -11.09 -15.87 -0.74
CA ASN A 39 -10.17 -16.18 0.35
C ASN A 39 -8.84 -16.78 -0.13
N ASP A 40 -8.84 -17.55 -1.22
CA ASP A 40 -7.60 -18.16 -1.76
C ASP A 40 -6.61 -17.09 -2.25
N TRP A 41 -7.11 -15.98 -2.77
CA TRP A 41 -6.29 -14.85 -3.23
C TRP A 41 -5.84 -13.98 -2.07
N VAL A 42 -6.73 -13.75 -1.10
CA VAL A 42 -6.50 -12.93 0.09
C VAL A 42 -5.68 -13.67 1.16
N THR A 43 -5.44 -14.98 1.00
CA THR A 43 -4.51 -15.73 1.85
C THR A 43 -3.06 -15.31 1.55
N PRO A 44 -2.29 -14.87 2.57
CA PRO A 44 -0.91 -14.41 2.40
C PRO A 44 0.01 -15.46 1.79
N SER A 45 0.94 -15.01 0.95
CA SER A 45 2.00 -15.82 0.36
C SER A 45 3.18 -14.91 0.01
N SER A 46 4.40 -15.46 -0.03
CA SER A 46 5.64 -14.70 -0.24
C SER A 46 5.75 -13.99 -1.59
N ASP A 47 4.85 -14.29 -2.52
CA ASP A 47 4.78 -13.75 -3.89
C ASP A 47 3.62 -12.76 -4.09
N LYS A 48 2.86 -12.46 -3.03
CA LYS A 48 1.68 -11.58 -3.08
C LYS A 48 1.89 -10.35 -2.20
N ILE A 49 1.35 -9.22 -2.66
CA ILE A 49 1.04 -8.07 -1.79
C ILE A 49 -0.47 -7.92 -1.77
N ILE A 50 -1.05 -7.92 -0.57
CA ILE A 50 -2.49 -7.81 -0.36
C ILE A 50 -2.78 -6.44 0.26
N TYR A 51 -3.71 -5.67 -0.30
CA TYR A 51 -4.02 -4.32 0.17
C TYR A 51 -5.49 -3.97 -0.06
N ASP A 52 -6.05 -3.20 0.86
CA ASP A 52 -7.48 -2.84 0.91
C ASP A 52 -8.45 -4.03 0.92
N VAL A 53 -7.96 -5.20 1.35
CA VAL A 53 -8.70 -6.44 1.53
C VAL A 53 -7.94 -7.38 2.48
N GLY A 54 -8.64 -8.24 3.22
CA GLY A 54 -8.04 -9.25 4.09
C GLY A 54 -8.21 -9.02 5.59
N ARG A 55 -8.60 -7.82 6.00
CA ARG A 55 -8.89 -7.37 7.37
C ARG A 55 -7.72 -7.56 8.32
N ASP A 56 -6.50 -7.33 7.84
CA ASP A 56 -5.29 -7.38 8.66
C ASP A 56 -4.23 -6.39 8.15
N TYR A 57 -3.37 -5.95 9.07
CA TYR A 57 -2.16 -5.20 8.74
C TYR A 57 -0.96 -5.93 9.31
N ASN A 58 -0.18 -6.55 8.41
CA ASN A 58 1.02 -7.29 8.74
C ASN A 58 2.04 -7.13 7.60
N ALA A 59 2.99 -6.22 7.78
CA ALA A 59 4.00 -5.91 6.78
C ALA A 59 4.93 -7.10 6.46
N GLU A 60 5.21 -7.96 7.44
CA GLU A 60 6.02 -9.19 7.24
C GLU A 60 5.28 -10.18 6.33
N ALA A 61 3.96 -10.30 6.51
CA ALA A 61 3.08 -11.11 5.66
C ALA A 61 2.59 -10.38 4.39
N GLN A 62 3.06 -9.15 4.14
CA GLN A 62 2.70 -8.32 2.98
C GLN A 62 1.21 -7.99 2.88
N ILE A 63 0.55 -7.78 4.02
CA ILE A 63 -0.86 -7.39 4.11
C ILE A 63 -0.96 -5.94 4.60
N PHE A 64 -1.63 -5.11 3.82
CA PHE A 64 -1.81 -3.69 4.04
C PHE A 64 -3.29 -3.31 3.93
N ASP A 65 -4.13 -3.93 4.77
CA ASP A 65 -5.54 -3.56 4.93
C ASP A 65 -5.74 -2.71 6.20
N HIS A 66 -6.81 -1.93 6.21
CA HIS A 66 -7.18 -1.03 7.29
C HIS A 66 -8.59 -1.32 7.87
N HIS A 67 -9.33 -2.27 7.30
CA HIS A 67 -10.72 -2.59 7.69
C HIS A 67 -10.88 -3.31 9.04
N GLN A 68 -9.79 -3.68 9.71
CA GLN A 68 -9.79 -4.29 11.04
C GLN A 68 -10.24 -3.32 12.14
N ARG A 69 -10.60 -3.88 13.31
CA ARG A 69 -10.96 -3.11 14.51
C ARG A 69 -10.13 -3.62 15.70
N PRO A 70 -9.31 -2.77 16.35
CA PRO A 70 -9.00 -1.38 15.96
C PRO A 70 -8.30 -1.32 14.60
N ASN A 71 -8.50 -0.22 13.88
CA ASN A 71 -7.80 0.07 12.62
C ASN A 71 -6.33 0.47 12.91
N PRO A 72 -5.43 0.40 11.93
CA PRO A 72 -4.04 0.74 12.13
C PRO A 72 -3.90 2.27 12.25
N LEU A 73 -3.14 2.72 13.25
CA LEU A 73 -2.96 4.13 13.56
C LEU A 73 -1.49 4.54 13.36
N ARG A 74 -1.29 5.79 12.98
CA ARG A 74 -0.03 6.52 13.04
C ARG A 74 0.38 6.76 14.50
N GLU A 75 1.61 7.21 14.72
CA GLU A 75 2.11 7.55 16.06
C GLU A 75 1.28 8.66 16.75
N ASP A 76 0.64 9.52 15.96
CA ASP A 76 -0.23 10.61 16.41
C ASP A 76 -1.72 10.25 16.43
N GLU A 77 -2.04 8.95 16.47
CA GLU A 77 -3.39 8.37 16.53
C GLU A 77 -4.27 8.61 15.29
N GLN A 78 -3.75 9.26 14.24
CA GLN A 78 -4.47 9.38 12.98
C GLN A 78 -4.56 8.01 12.28
N PRO A 79 -5.70 7.67 11.66
CA PRO A 79 -5.85 6.39 10.99
C PRO A 79 -4.97 6.31 9.74
N TYR A 80 -4.62 5.09 9.35
CA TYR A 80 -4.12 4.79 8.00
C TYR A 80 -5.24 4.29 7.09
N SER A 81 -5.19 4.65 5.82
CA SER A 81 -5.78 3.86 4.72
C SER A 81 -4.77 2.85 4.19
N SER A 82 -5.19 2.00 3.26
CA SER A 82 -4.29 1.10 2.54
C SER A 82 -3.19 1.87 1.79
N PHE A 83 -3.50 3.06 1.25
CA PHE A 83 -2.50 3.93 0.62
C PHE A 83 -1.48 4.47 1.60
N GLY A 84 -1.92 4.90 2.78
CA GLY A 84 -1.01 5.34 3.84
C GLY A 84 -0.06 4.24 4.31
N LEU A 85 -0.57 3.02 4.49
CA LEU A 85 0.25 1.85 4.81
C LEU A 85 1.27 1.57 3.69
N ILE A 86 0.83 1.52 2.44
CA ILE A 86 1.73 1.29 1.30
C ILE A 86 2.76 2.41 1.19
N TRP A 87 2.39 3.67 1.39
CA TRP A 87 3.34 4.79 1.35
C TRP A 87 4.39 4.72 2.47
N ALA A 88 3.99 4.33 3.68
CA ALA A 88 4.90 4.18 4.81
C ALA A 88 6.00 3.14 4.52
N HIS A 89 5.64 2.01 3.89
CA HIS A 89 6.56 0.91 3.60
C HIS A 89 7.31 1.03 2.26
N TYR A 90 6.63 1.48 1.21
CA TYR A 90 7.14 1.46 -0.17
C TYR A 90 7.38 2.84 -0.78
N GLY A 91 6.94 3.93 -0.13
CA GLY A 91 7.02 5.27 -0.72
C GLY A 91 8.44 5.71 -1.07
N ARG A 92 9.42 5.34 -0.25
CA ARG A 92 10.85 5.64 -0.48
C ARG A 92 11.39 4.90 -1.71
N GLU A 93 11.10 3.61 -1.82
CA GLU A 93 11.46 2.79 -2.98
C GLU A 93 10.77 3.30 -4.25
N TYR A 94 9.51 3.70 -4.15
CA TYR A 94 8.77 4.28 -5.27
C TYR A 94 9.41 5.57 -5.77
N LEU A 95 9.80 6.47 -4.86
CA LEU A 95 10.53 7.69 -5.23
C LEU A 95 11.87 7.37 -5.90
N ALA A 96 12.62 6.39 -5.39
CA ALA A 96 13.85 5.94 -6.02
C ALA A 96 13.61 5.38 -7.43
N ALA A 97 12.56 4.58 -7.62
CA ALA A 97 12.14 4.05 -8.93
C ALA A 97 11.61 5.13 -9.90
N MET A 98 11.32 6.33 -9.38
CA MET A 98 10.97 7.54 -10.14
C MET A 98 12.19 8.44 -10.41
N ASP A 99 13.41 7.93 -10.19
CA ASP A 99 14.67 8.64 -10.38
C ASP A 99 14.80 9.92 -9.52
N VAL A 100 14.10 9.97 -8.38
CA VAL A 100 14.28 11.05 -7.41
C VAL A 100 15.68 10.93 -6.79
N PRO A 101 16.49 12.01 -6.78
CA PRO A 101 17.81 11.98 -6.17
C PRO A 101 17.74 11.53 -4.70
N ALA A 102 18.61 10.60 -4.30
CA ALA A 102 18.58 10.01 -2.96
C ALA A 102 18.59 11.05 -1.83
N ALA A 103 19.32 12.16 -2.00
CA ALA A 103 19.37 13.26 -1.04
C ALA A 103 18.03 13.99 -0.82
N ASN A 104 17.07 13.83 -1.75
CA ASN A 104 15.76 14.47 -1.71
C ASN A 104 14.64 13.51 -1.28
N ILE A 105 14.89 12.19 -1.22
CA ILE A 105 13.83 11.19 -1.01
C ILE A 105 13.10 11.43 0.31
N GLU A 106 13.81 11.55 1.44
CA GLU A 106 13.15 11.73 2.74
C GLU A 106 12.33 13.02 2.79
N ALA A 107 12.91 14.15 2.35
CA ALA A 107 12.20 15.44 2.35
C ALA A 107 10.94 15.43 1.46
N ILE A 108 10.97 14.69 0.35
CA ILE A 108 9.80 14.52 -0.52
C ILE A 108 8.81 13.53 0.11
N HIS A 109 9.30 12.44 0.72
CA HIS A 109 8.48 11.43 1.37
C HIS A 109 7.61 12.04 2.46
N ASP A 110 8.21 12.79 3.39
CA ASP A 110 7.53 13.43 4.51
C ASP A 110 6.51 14.50 4.04
N LYS A 111 6.92 15.29 3.04
CA LYS A 111 6.07 16.37 2.53
C LYS A 111 4.90 15.84 1.71
N PHE A 112 5.09 14.76 0.99
CA PHE A 112 4.01 14.11 0.24
C PHE A 112 3.08 13.33 1.18
N ASP A 113 3.63 12.68 2.21
CA ASP A 113 2.84 12.01 3.25
C ASP A 113 1.87 13.00 3.90
N SER A 114 2.39 14.10 4.46
CA SER A 114 1.57 15.09 5.16
C SER A 114 0.59 15.86 4.28
N LYS A 115 0.89 16.07 2.99
CA LYS A 115 0.08 16.94 2.11
C LYS A 115 -0.83 16.21 1.12
N PHE A 116 -0.60 14.92 0.88
CA PHE A 116 -1.34 14.16 -0.12
C PHE A 116 -1.82 12.81 0.39
N VAL A 117 -0.97 12.06 1.11
CA VAL A 117 -1.34 10.75 1.66
C VAL A 117 -2.30 10.89 2.82
N LEU A 118 -1.95 11.72 3.81
CA LEU A 118 -2.76 11.91 5.01
C LEU A 118 -4.20 12.39 4.70
N PRO A 119 -4.44 13.37 3.79
CA PRO A 119 -5.81 13.71 3.41
C PRO A 119 -6.64 12.59 2.78
N ILE A 120 -6.02 11.52 2.28
CA ILE A 120 -6.70 10.33 1.73
C ILE A 120 -6.90 9.26 2.82
N ASP A 121 -6.05 9.25 3.84
CA ASP A 121 -6.19 8.37 5.00
C ASP A 121 -7.39 8.73 5.90
N LEU A 122 -7.78 10.01 5.92
CA LEU A 122 -8.83 10.58 6.78
C LEU A 122 -10.23 10.53 6.13
#